data_AF-A0A2M8AZ81-F1
#
_entry.id   AF-A0A2M8AZ81-F1
#
_cell.length_a   1.000
_cell.length_b   1.000
_cell.length_c   1.000
_cell.angle_alpha   90.00
_cell.angle_beta   90.00
_cell.angle_gamma   90.00
#
_symmetry.space_group_name_H-M   'P 1'
#
loop_
_entity.id
_entity.type
_entity.pdbx_description
1 polymer ?
#
loop_
_entity_poly.entity_id
_entity_poly.type
_entity_poly.pdbx_seq_one_letter_code
_entity_poly.pdbx_strand_id
1 'polypeptide(L)'
;RVIEARGAALSAKGPAAQAKAEGILTETLKSLFAVVERYPELKANQNVASLQEELTGTENKISFARQFYNDSVMTYNNAIQSIPTNFIASFFHFAQEAYFETEPESRAAPKASLR
;
A
#
# COMPACT_ATOMS: atom_id res chain seq x y z
N ARG A 1 -13.85 -9.29 -13.01
CA ARG A 1 -12.44 -8.84 -12.79
C ARG A 1 -12.37 -7.63 -11.86
N VAL A 2 -12.78 -6.41 -12.24
CA VAL A 2 -12.73 -5.25 -11.32
C VAL A 2 -13.57 -5.44 -10.06
N ILE A 3 -14.82 -5.90 -10.20
CA ILE A 3 -15.72 -6.17 -9.07
C ILE A 3 -15.14 -7.22 -8.10
N GLU A 4 -14.47 -8.22 -8.67
CA GLU A 4 -13.84 -9.30 -7.90
C GLU A 4 -12.60 -8.80 -7.15
N ALA A 5 -11.71 -8.05 -7.82
CA ALA A 5 -10.56 -7.41 -7.19
C ALA A 5 -10.99 -6.46 -6.07
N ARG A 6 -12.07 -5.70 -6.28
CA ARG A 6 -12.68 -4.85 -5.24
C ARG A 6 -13.23 -5.68 -4.08
N GLY A 7 -13.91 -6.79 -4.37
CA GLY A 7 -14.39 -7.71 -3.33
C GLY A 7 -13.26 -8.30 -2.49
N ALA A 8 -12.15 -8.65 -3.13
CA ALA A 8 -10.95 -9.12 -2.44
C ALA A 8 -10.33 -8.02 -1.56
N ALA A 9 -10.24 -6.78 -2.04
CA ALA A 9 -9.75 -5.64 -1.26
C ALA A 9 -10.63 -5.34 -0.05
N LEU A 10 -11.95 -5.45 -0.18
CA LEU A 10 -12.89 -5.22 0.93
C LEU A 10 -12.90 -6.33 1.98
N SER A 11 -12.52 -7.55 1.61
CA SER A 11 -12.56 -8.72 2.50
C SER A 11 -11.21 -9.07 3.13
N ALA A 12 -10.12 -8.48 2.63
CA ALA A 12 -8.78 -8.66 3.17
C ALA A 12 -8.70 -8.16 4.62
N LYS A 13 -7.90 -8.86 5.43
CA LYS A 13 -7.73 -8.56 6.87
C LYS A 13 -6.27 -8.43 7.22
N GLY A 14 -5.95 -7.33 7.88
CA GLY A 14 -4.59 -6.99 8.30
C GLY A 14 -3.77 -6.33 7.18
N PRO A 15 -2.70 -5.58 7.54
CA PRO A 15 -1.98 -4.70 6.61
C PRO A 15 -1.41 -5.43 5.39
N ALA A 16 -0.80 -6.60 5.57
CA ALA A 16 -0.18 -7.35 4.47
C ALA A 16 -1.21 -7.90 3.47
N ALA A 17 -2.32 -8.46 3.96
CA ALA A 17 -3.38 -8.95 3.08
C ALA A 17 -4.07 -7.79 2.35
N GLN A 18 -4.32 -6.68 3.05
CA GLN A 18 -4.87 -5.46 2.45
C GLN A 18 -3.94 -4.93 1.36
N ALA A 19 -2.63 -4.82 1.65
CA ALA A 19 -1.65 -4.33 0.69
C ALA A 19 -1.66 -5.15 -0.61
N LYS A 20 -1.74 -6.49 -0.49
CA LYS A 20 -1.81 -7.41 -1.63
C LYS A 20 -3.09 -7.24 -2.43
N ALA A 21 -4.24 -7.20 -1.76
CA ALA A 21 -5.52 -7.09 -2.43
C ALA A 21 -5.70 -5.73 -3.12
N GLU A 22 -5.29 -4.64 -2.46
CA GLU A 22 -5.28 -3.29 -3.06
C GLU A 22 -4.32 -3.22 -4.25
N GLY A 23 -3.12 -3.81 -4.17
CA GLY A 23 -2.19 -3.84 -5.31
C GLY A 23 -2.78 -4.52 -6.54
N ILE A 24 -3.51 -5.64 -6.35
CA ILE A 24 -4.22 -6.32 -7.45
C ILE A 24 -5.34 -5.43 -8.02
N LEU A 25 -6.06 -4.70 -7.17
CA LEU A 25 -7.10 -3.77 -7.60
C LEU A 25 -6.51 -2.63 -8.45
N THR A 26 -5.42 -2.01 -8.00
CA THR A 26 -4.70 -0.96 -8.73
C THR A 26 -4.26 -1.44 -10.12
N GLU A 27 -3.66 -2.63 -10.23
CA GLU A 27 -3.26 -3.20 -11.52
C GLU A 27 -4.45 -3.51 -12.43
N THR A 28 -5.57 -3.95 -11.84
CA THR A 28 -6.80 -4.20 -12.58
C THR A 28 -7.40 -2.89 -13.12
N LEU A 29 -7.34 -1.80 -12.35
CA LEU A 29 -7.78 -0.47 -12.78
C LEU A 29 -6.90 0.10 -13.89
N LYS A 30 -5.56 -0.04 -13.79
CA LYS A 30 -4.64 0.33 -14.89
C LYS A 30 -5.00 -0.40 -16.19
N SER A 31 -5.26 -1.70 -16.09
CA SER A 31 -5.67 -2.51 -17.24
C SER A 31 -7.02 -2.04 -17.82
N LEU A 32 -7.98 -1.67 -16.97
CA LEU A 32 -9.26 -1.09 -17.41
C LEU A 32 -9.06 0.21 -18.17
N PHE A 33 -8.24 1.13 -17.66
CA PHE A 33 -7.97 2.40 -18.33
C PHE A 33 -7.24 2.21 -19.67
N ALA A 34 -6.30 1.26 -19.75
CA ALA A 34 -5.66 0.90 -21.02
C ALA A 34 -6.67 0.39 -22.07
N VAL A 35 -7.75 -0.28 -21.63
CA VAL A 35 -8.84 -0.67 -22.52
C VAL A 35 -9.63 0.57 -22.95
N VAL A 36 -10.02 1.45 -22.03
CA VAL A 36 -10.76 2.70 -22.35
C VAL A 36 -10.01 3.56 -23.38
N GLU A 37 -8.69 3.66 -23.28
CA GLU A 37 -7.86 4.39 -24.25
C GLU A 37 -7.96 3.85 -25.69
N ARG A 38 -8.31 2.57 -25.86
CA ARG A 38 -8.49 1.93 -27.18
C ARG A 38 -9.89 2.14 -27.77
N TYR A 39 -10.83 2.70 -27.02
CA TYR A 39 -12.22 2.91 -27.42
C TYR A 39 -12.58 4.41 -27.35
N PRO A 40 -12.37 5.16 -28.45
CA PRO A 40 -12.56 6.63 -28.48
C PRO A 40 -13.95 7.10 -28.03
N GLU A 41 -14.98 6.30 -28.28
CA GLU A 41 -16.36 6.57 -27.85
C GLU A 41 -16.52 6.52 -26.33
N LEU A 42 -15.80 5.63 -25.65
CA LEU A 42 -15.79 5.57 -24.19
C LEU A 42 -14.94 6.70 -23.62
N LYS A 43 -13.83 7.04 -24.28
CA LYS A 43 -12.96 8.15 -23.88
C LYS A 43 -13.67 9.50 -23.98
N ALA A 44 -14.50 9.71 -25.00
CA ALA A 44 -15.30 10.92 -25.18
C ALA A 44 -16.50 11.00 -24.24
N ASN A 45 -16.84 9.92 -23.53
CA ASN A 45 -17.93 9.90 -22.58
C ASN A 45 -17.53 10.63 -21.29
N GLN A 46 -18.19 11.76 -21.01
CA GLN A 46 -17.92 12.58 -19.84
C GLN A 46 -17.99 11.80 -18.51
N ASN A 47 -18.91 10.84 -18.39
CA ASN A 47 -19.05 10.04 -17.15
C ASN A 47 -17.84 9.11 -16.94
N VAL A 48 -17.28 8.56 -18.02
CA VAL A 48 -16.09 7.69 -17.97
C VAL A 48 -14.86 8.51 -17.62
N ALA A 49 -14.71 9.69 -18.22
CA ALA A 49 -13.61 10.61 -17.94
C ALA A 49 -13.62 11.07 -16.47
N SER A 50 -14.78 11.48 -15.94
CA SER A 50 -14.92 11.87 -14.53
C SER A 50 -14.63 10.71 -13.58
N LEU A 51 -15.09 9.49 -13.88
CA LEU A 51 -14.78 8.30 -13.08
C LEU A 51 -13.28 7.99 -13.08
N GLN A 52 -12.60 8.12 -14.22
CA GLN A 52 -11.15 7.91 -14.31
C GLN A 52 -10.39 8.91 -13.44
N GLU A 53 -10.80 10.17 -13.44
CA GLU A 53 -10.20 11.22 -12.60
C GLU A 53 -10.40 10.91 -11.10
N GLU A 54 -11.62 10.58 -10.68
CA GLU A 54 -11.93 10.21 -9.28
C GLU A 54 -11.14 9.01 -8.79
N LEU A 55 -11.04 7.96 -9.61
CA LEU A 55 -10.28 6.75 -9.29
C LEU A 55 -8.78 7.05 -9.21
N THR A 56 -8.25 7.85 -10.13
CA THR A 56 -6.84 8.29 -10.08
C THR A 56 -6.56 9.12 -8.82
N GLY A 57 -7.46 10.03 -8.46
CA GLY A 57 -7.37 10.80 -7.23
C GLY A 57 -7.43 9.92 -5.97
N THR A 58 -8.24 8.87 -6.00
CA THR A 58 -8.35 7.90 -4.90
C THR A 58 -7.09 7.04 -4.80
N GLU A 59 -6.52 6.58 -5.91
CA GLU A 59 -5.26 5.83 -5.93
C GLU A 59 -4.10 6.66 -5.37
N ASN A 60 -4.02 7.96 -5.71
CA ASN A 60 -3.03 8.85 -5.14
C ASN A 60 -3.16 8.97 -3.62
N LYS A 61 -4.39 9.05 -3.09
CA LYS A 61 -4.65 9.07 -1.64
C LYS A 61 -4.27 7.75 -0.98
N ILE A 62 -4.58 6.61 -1.62
CA ILE A 62 -4.20 5.27 -1.12
C ILE A 62 -2.69 5.14 -1.06
N SER A 63 -1.97 5.57 -2.11
CA SER A 63 -0.52 5.56 -2.16
C SER A 63 0.10 6.40 -1.03
N PHE A 64 -0.39 7.63 -0.83
CA PHE A 64 0.04 8.49 0.28
C PHE A 64 -0.25 7.86 1.64
N ALA A 65 -1.44 7.29 1.84
CA ALA A 65 -1.80 6.62 3.08
C ALA A 65 -0.90 5.41 3.37
N ARG A 66 -0.55 4.63 2.34
CA ARG A 66 0.38 3.50 2.44
C ARG A 66 1.77 3.97 2.87
N GLN A 67 2.29 5.03 2.23
CA GLN A 67 3.58 5.61 2.61
C GLN A 67 3.55 6.12 4.07
N PHE A 68 2.54 6.91 4.43
CA PHE A 68 2.38 7.45 5.78
C PHE A 68 2.31 6.35 6.85
N TYR A 69 1.57 5.28 6.59
CA TYR A 69 1.52 4.12 7.47
C TYR A 69 2.90 3.48 7.63
N ASN A 70 3.61 3.24 6.52
CA ASN A 70 4.93 2.64 6.56
C ASN A 70 5.95 3.52 7.30
N ASP A 71 5.93 4.83 7.11
CA ASP A 71 6.80 5.76 7.82
C ASP A 71 6.51 5.77 9.32
N SER A 72 5.23 5.67 9.70
CA SER A 72 4.81 5.56 11.10
C SER A 72 5.26 4.24 11.73
N VAL A 73 5.06 3.11 11.03
CA VAL A 73 5.53 1.79 11.47
C VAL A 73 7.06 1.75 11.57
N MET A 74 7.78 2.36 10.63
CA MET A 74 9.23 2.47 10.68
C MET A 74 9.68 3.23 11.91
N THR A 75 9.09 4.40 12.16
CA THR A 75 9.41 5.23 13.32
C THR A 75 9.15 4.48 14.63
N TYR A 76 8.00 3.81 14.72
CA TYR A 76 7.64 2.99 15.87
C TYR A 76 8.60 1.81 16.08
N ASN A 77 8.85 1.02 15.04
CA ASN A 77 9.74 -0.15 15.10
C ASN A 77 11.17 0.27 15.49
N ASN A 78 11.67 1.38 14.95
CA ASN A 78 12.96 1.95 15.32
C ASN A 78 12.98 2.39 16.80
N ALA A 79 11.92 3.02 17.28
CA ALA A 79 11.83 3.47 18.67
C ALA A 79 11.87 2.28 19.65
N ILE A 80 11.10 1.21 19.40
CA ILE A 80 11.09 0.05 20.32
C ILE A 80 12.37 -0.79 20.26
N GLN A 81 13.21 -0.61 19.23
CA GLN A 81 14.52 -1.27 19.10
C GLN A 81 15.69 -0.41 19.62
N SER A 82 15.50 0.89 19.74
CA SER A 82 16.55 1.83 20.16
C SER A 82 16.74 1.86 21.68
N ILE A 83 17.95 2.12 22.15
CA ILE A 83 18.24 2.38 23.57
C ILE A 83 17.90 3.84 23.89
N PRO A 84 17.24 4.16 25.03
CA PRO A 84 16.83 3.27 26.11
C PRO A 84 15.39 2.73 25.99
N THR A 85 14.68 3.07 24.93
CA THR A 85 13.26 2.75 24.74
C THR A 85 12.96 1.25 24.60
N ASN A 86 13.93 0.45 24.15
CA ASN A 86 13.83 -1.01 24.07
C ASN A 86 13.60 -1.71 25.42
N PHE A 87 14.12 -1.17 26.52
CA PHE A 87 13.88 -1.70 27.87
C PHE A 87 12.43 -1.51 28.29
N ILE A 88 11.89 -0.31 28.03
CA ILE A 88 10.49 0.03 28.29
C ILE A 88 9.59 -0.83 27.39
N ALA A 89 9.93 -0.95 26.10
CA ALA A 89 9.20 -1.77 25.15
C ALA A 89 9.14 -3.24 25.58
N SER A 90 10.26 -3.80 26.06
CA SER A 90 10.30 -5.18 26.55
C SER A 90 9.45 -5.37 27.81
N PHE A 91 9.50 -4.42 28.75
CA PHE A 91 8.72 -4.48 29.99
C PHE A 91 7.20 -4.40 29.73
N PHE A 92 6.78 -3.56 28.79
CA PHE A 92 5.37 -3.37 28.41
C PHE A 92 4.93 -4.25 27.23
N HIS A 93 5.77 -5.17 26.75
CA HIS A 93 5.48 -6.09 25.65
C HIS A 93 5.08 -5.41 24.33
N PHE A 94 5.67 -4.26 24.01
CA PHE A 94 5.50 -3.62 22.70
C PHE A 94 6.24 -4.44 21.63
N ALA A 95 5.48 -4.95 20.67
CA ALA A 95 5.98 -5.75 19.55
C ALA A 95 6.06 -4.93 18.27
N GLN A 96 6.89 -5.36 17.31
CA GLN A 96 6.98 -4.72 16.01
C GLN A 96 5.66 -4.81 15.24
N GLU A 97 5.35 -3.74 14.53
CA GLU A 97 4.20 -3.68 13.63
C GLU A 97 4.65 -4.05 12.20
N ALA A 98 3.73 -4.66 11.45
CA ALA A 98 3.97 -5.05 10.06
C ALA A 98 3.79 -3.84 9.13
N TYR A 99 4.65 -3.73 8.12
CA TYR A 99 4.47 -2.72 7.06
C TYR A 99 3.28 -3.06 6.15
N PHE A 100 2.73 -2.03 5.50
CA PHE A 100 1.74 -2.13 4.44
C PHE A 100 2.47 -2.25 3.10
N GLU A 101 3.05 -3.43 2.86
CA GLU A 101 3.83 -3.73 1.65
C GLU A 101 3.43 -5.10 1.09
N THR A 102 3.53 -5.26 -0.23
CA THR A 102 3.30 -6.52 -0.94
C THR A 102 4.61 -7.25 -1.10
N GLU A 103 4.86 -8.21 -0.21
CA GLU A 103 6.14 -8.91 0.00
C GLU A 103 7.27 -7.97 0.47
N PRO A 104 8.21 -8.48 1.30
CA PRO A 104 9.37 -7.70 1.67
C PRO A 104 10.23 -7.58 0.42
N GLU A 105 10.18 -6.45 -0.27
CA GLU A 105 11.40 -5.98 -0.92
C GLU A 105 12.39 -5.85 0.22
N SER A 106 13.26 -6.86 0.30
CA SER A 106 14.33 -7.00 1.26
C SER A 106 15.03 -5.65 1.37
N ARG A 107 14.61 -4.84 2.36
CA ARG A 107 15.40 -3.79 2.97
C ARG A 107 16.51 -4.51 3.74
N ALA A 108 17.36 -5.24 3.02
CA ALA A 108 18.63 -5.69 3.51
C ALA A 108 19.36 -4.39 3.82
N ALA A 109 19.41 -4.04 5.09
CA ALA A 109 20.27 -2.97 5.57
C ALA A 109 21.63 -3.19 4.92
N PRO A 110 22.21 -2.19 4.24
CA PRO A 110 23.52 -2.35 3.63
C PRO A 110 24.45 -2.85 4.71
N LYS A 111 25.01 -4.05 4.53
CA LYS A 111 25.98 -4.63 5.46
C LYS A 111 27.20 -3.71 5.43
N ALA A 112 27.23 -2.75 6.35
CA ALA A 112 28.37 -1.87 6.54
C ALA A 112 29.57 -2.75 6.91
N SER A 113 30.39 -3.03 5.90
CA SER A 113 31.68 -3.66 6.10
C SER A 113 32.59 -2.59 6.67
N LEU A 114 32.65 -2.51 8.00
CA LEU A 114 33.75 -1.83 8.68
C LEU A 114 35.00 -2.68 8.44
N ARG A 115 35.85 -2.20 7.53
CA ARG A 115 37.23 -2.68 7.39
C ARG A 115 38.11 -2.03 8.44
#